data_AF-A0A7S3BB22-F1
#
_entry.id   AF-A0A7S3BB22-F1
#
_cell.length_a   1.000
_cell.length_b   1.000
_cell.length_c   1.000
_cell.angle_alpha   90.00
_cell.angle_beta   90.00
_cell.angle_gamma   90.00
#
_symmetry.space_group_name_H-M   'P 1'
#
loop_
_entity.id
_entity.type
_entity.pdbx_description
1 polymer ?
#
loop_
_entity_poly.entity_id
_entity_poly.type
_entity_poly.pdbx_seq_one_letter_code
_entity_poly.pdbx_strand_id
1 'polypeptide(L)'
;IDSILSGCIPVFFMTHWEYDNLWPLHFEWRRSGSVRLDPDKFVAGELDLVGTLAALNRSGAAERMQRAIAANAHRLMYSLRGFYKDDATDTLLRAMASALKSPGG
;
A
#
# COMPACT_ATOMS: atom_id res chain seq x y z
N ILE A 1 -7.74 -0.88 -1.21
CA ILE A 1 -8.20 0.52 -1.15
C ILE A 1 -9.42 0.62 -0.25
N ASP A 2 -10.43 -0.21 -0.46
CA ASP A 2 -11.68 -0.22 0.32
C ASP A 2 -11.48 -0.26 1.83
N SER A 3 -10.60 -1.16 2.34
CA SER A 3 -10.30 -1.20 3.77
C SER A 3 -9.83 0.15 4.31
N ILE A 4 -8.98 0.87 3.57
CA ILE A 4 -8.50 2.20 3.97
C ILE A 4 -9.65 3.20 3.99
N LEU A 5 -10.50 3.20 2.97
CA LEU A 5 -11.65 4.10 2.86
C LEU A 5 -12.71 3.83 3.94
N SER A 6 -12.80 2.58 4.42
CA SER A 6 -13.65 2.18 5.53
C SER A 6 -13.01 2.39 6.91
N GLY A 7 -11.80 2.98 6.99
CA GLY A 7 -11.09 3.22 8.25
C GLY A 7 -10.47 1.97 8.87
N CYS A 8 -10.39 0.87 8.12
CA CYS A 8 -9.75 -0.38 8.52
C CYS A 8 -8.26 -0.41 8.12
N ILE A 9 -7.47 -1.20 8.84
CA ILE A 9 -6.08 -1.49 8.47
C ILE A 9 -6.11 -2.57 7.37
N PRO A 10 -5.59 -2.30 6.16
CA PRO A 10 -5.47 -3.33 5.14
C PRO A 10 -4.43 -4.38 5.53
N VAL A 11 -4.75 -5.64 5.26
CA VAL A 11 -3.85 -6.79 5.41
C VAL A 11 -3.61 -7.38 4.03
N PHE A 12 -2.35 -7.40 3.59
CA PHE A 12 -1.94 -7.86 2.27
C PHE A 12 -1.21 -9.19 2.38
N PHE A 13 -1.71 -10.20 1.68
CA PHE A 13 -1.00 -11.46 1.43
C PHE A 13 -0.19 -11.29 0.15
N MET A 14 1.06 -10.86 0.29
CA MET A 14 1.94 -10.52 -0.83
C MET A 14 3.39 -10.83 -0.47
N THR A 15 4.12 -11.35 -1.45
CA THR A 15 5.58 -11.44 -1.37
C THR A 15 6.19 -10.05 -1.17
N HIS A 16 7.45 -10.00 -0.73
CA HIS A 16 8.13 -8.72 -0.56
C HIS A 16 8.19 -7.91 -1.86
N TRP A 17 8.45 -8.59 -2.98
CA TRP A 17 8.51 -7.95 -4.28
C TRP A 17 7.16 -7.39 -4.70
N GLU A 18 6.09 -8.18 -4.60
CA GLU A 18 4.74 -7.75 -4.97
C GLU A 18 4.29 -6.53 -4.16
N TYR A 19 4.49 -6.56 -2.86
CA TYR A 19 4.10 -5.47 -1.97
C TYR A 19 4.81 -4.14 -2.26
N ASP A 20 6.01 -4.19 -2.84
CA ASP A 20 6.78 -2.99 -3.17
C ASP A 20 6.61 -2.53 -4.62
N ASN A 21 6.24 -3.42 -5.53
CA ASN A 21 6.26 -3.15 -6.97
C ASN A 21 4.89 -3.19 -7.63
N LEU A 22 3.87 -3.82 -7.02
CA LEU A 22 2.55 -3.92 -7.64
C LEU A 22 1.70 -2.67 -7.44
N TRP A 23 1.08 -2.27 -8.53
CA TRP A 23 -0.03 -1.33 -8.54
C TRP A 23 -1.25 -1.93 -7.80
N PRO A 24 -2.04 -1.15 -7.03
CA PRO A 24 -1.96 0.30 -6.81
C PRO A 24 -1.19 0.70 -5.53
N LEU A 25 -0.25 -0.11 -5.03
CA LEU A 25 0.39 0.11 -3.73
C LEU A 25 1.51 1.18 -3.74
N HIS A 26 1.57 2.05 -4.74
CA HIS A 26 2.66 3.03 -4.87
C HIS A 26 2.60 4.20 -3.87
N PHE A 27 1.73 4.14 -2.86
CA PHE A 27 1.74 5.14 -1.79
C PHE A 27 2.85 4.85 -0.77
N GLU A 28 3.69 5.86 -0.52
CA GLU A 28 4.90 5.78 0.31
C GLU A 28 4.63 5.30 1.74
N TRP A 29 3.48 5.69 2.30
CA TRP A 29 3.11 5.45 3.68
C TRP A 29 2.50 4.06 3.93
N ARG A 30 2.39 3.20 2.89
CA ARG A 30 1.79 1.85 3.00
C ARG A 30 2.38 1.00 4.12
N ARG A 31 3.71 1.06 4.28
CA ARG A 31 4.46 0.27 5.28
C ARG A 31 4.07 0.66 6.70
N SER A 32 3.67 1.90 6.90
CA SER A 32 3.26 2.43 8.20
C SER A 32 1.76 2.26 8.46
N GLY A 33 0.95 2.01 7.42
CA GLY A 33 -0.51 1.95 7.50
C GLY A 33 -1.12 0.62 7.09
N SER A 34 -0.34 -0.46 7.02
CA SER A 34 -0.86 -1.78 6.62
C SER A 34 -0.06 -2.91 7.24
N VAL A 35 -0.60 -4.12 7.11
CA VAL A 35 0.06 -5.37 7.49
C VAL A 35 0.40 -6.12 6.21
N ARG A 36 1.64 -6.58 6.08
CA ARG A 36 2.04 -7.51 5.02
C ARG A 36 2.27 -8.89 5.64
N LEU A 37 1.67 -9.90 5.02
CA LEU A 37 1.82 -11.30 5.35
C LEU A 37 2.41 -12.03 4.15
N ASP A 38 3.33 -12.95 4.44
CA ASP A 38 3.98 -13.76 3.42
C ASP A 38 3.06 -14.91 3.00
N PRO A 39 2.59 -14.95 1.74
CA PRO A 39 1.65 -15.97 1.29
C PRO A 39 2.25 -17.38 1.36
N ASP A 40 3.56 -17.54 1.10
CA ASP A 40 4.21 -18.85 1.07
C ASP A 40 4.24 -19.45 2.47
N LYS A 41 4.55 -18.64 3.50
CA LYS A 41 4.51 -19.06 4.91
C LYS A 41 3.09 -19.40 5.37
N PHE A 42 2.09 -18.68 4.86
CA PHE A 42 0.70 -18.97 5.20
C PHE A 42 0.24 -20.32 4.62
N VAL A 43 0.52 -20.57 3.34
CA VAL A 43 0.18 -21.83 2.66
C VAL A 43 0.93 -23.01 3.27
N ALA A 44 2.19 -22.81 3.67
CA ALA A 44 2.99 -23.82 4.36
C ALA A 44 2.53 -24.12 5.81
N GLY A 45 1.58 -23.34 6.36
CA GLY A 45 1.14 -23.48 7.75
C GLY A 45 2.14 -22.96 8.78
N GLU A 46 3.14 -22.21 8.35
CA GLU A 46 4.21 -21.64 9.19
C GLU A 46 3.83 -20.28 9.79
N LEU A 47 2.72 -19.69 9.33
CA LEU A 47 2.22 -18.40 9.80
C LEU A 47 0.99 -18.59 10.70
N ASP A 48 1.15 -18.33 12.01
CA ASP A 48 0.02 -18.13 12.92
C ASP A 48 -0.63 -16.77 12.65
N LEU A 49 -1.61 -16.75 11.74
CA LEU A 49 -2.34 -15.54 11.35
C LEU A 49 -3.03 -14.88 12.54
N VAL A 50 -3.73 -15.66 13.36
CA VAL A 50 -4.54 -15.13 14.46
C VAL A 50 -3.63 -14.54 15.54
N GLY A 51 -2.57 -15.27 15.92
CA GLY A 51 -1.59 -14.79 16.88
C GLY A 51 -0.86 -13.54 16.40
N THR A 52 -0.49 -13.50 15.12
CA THR A 52 0.16 -12.34 14.48
C THR A 52 -0.73 -11.11 14.54
N LEU A 53 -2.01 -11.21 14.12
CA LEU A 53 -2.93 -10.08 14.13
C LEU A 53 -3.29 -9.64 15.56
N ALA A 54 -3.46 -10.59 16.48
CA ALA A 54 -3.74 -10.26 17.88
C ALA A 54 -2.56 -9.52 18.55
N ALA A 55 -1.32 -9.85 18.18
CA ALA A 55 -0.12 -9.17 18.67
C ALA A 55 -0.06 -7.69 18.24
N LEU A 56 -0.60 -7.34 17.07
CA LEU A 56 -0.66 -5.96 16.61
C LEU A 56 -1.54 -5.09 17.51
N ASN A 57 -2.66 -5.65 17.99
CA ASN A 57 -3.54 -4.94 18.91
C ASN A 57 -2.87 -4.75 20.27
N ARG A 58 -2.28 -5.82 20.83
CA ARG A 58 -1.61 -5.77 22.14
C ARG A 58 -0.39 -4.82 22.18
N SER A 59 0.33 -4.68 21.06
CA SER A 59 1.52 -3.82 20.97
C SER A 59 1.21 -2.35 20.63
N GLY A 60 -0.07 -1.99 20.49
CA GLY A 60 -0.49 -0.67 20.01
C GLY A 60 -0.06 -0.37 18.56
N ALA A 61 0.39 -1.37 17.81
CA ALA A 61 0.76 -1.21 16.40
C ALA A 61 -0.47 -0.86 15.55
N ALA A 62 -1.62 -1.45 15.87
CA ALA A 62 -2.88 -1.15 15.20
C ALA A 62 -3.24 0.35 15.28
N GLU A 63 -3.12 0.96 16.46
CA GLU A 63 -3.39 2.39 16.60
C GLU A 63 -2.39 3.27 15.83
N ARG A 64 -1.11 2.88 15.80
CA ARG A 64 -0.09 3.60 15.01
C ARG A 64 -0.42 3.53 13.51
N MET A 65 -0.85 2.37 13.03
CA MET A 65 -1.28 2.19 11.65
C MET A 65 -2.52 3.02 11.33
N GLN A 66 -3.52 3.04 12.22
CA GLN A 66 -4.71 3.88 12.06
C GLN A 66 -4.37 5.37 12.02
N ARG A 67 -3.44 5.84 12.88
CA ARG A 67 -2.95 7.23 12.82
C ARG A 67 -2.24 7.53 11.51
N ALA A 68 -1.42 6.60 11.02
CA ALA A 68 -0.74 6.75 9.72
C ALA A 68 -1.74 6.83 8.56
N ILE A 69 -2.77 5.97 8.57
CA ILE A 69 -3.88 6.00 7.60
C ILE A 69 -4.60 7.34 7.68
N ALA A 70 -5.05 7.77 8.86
CA ALA A 70 -5.78 9.03 9.03
C ALA A 70 -4.97 10.24 8.53
N ALA A 71 -3.66 10.25 8.78
CA ALA A 71 -2.77 11.32 8.34
C ALA A 71 -2.53 11.35 6.82
N ASN A 72 -2.76 10.25 6.10
CA ASN A 72 -2.34 10.14 4.70
C ASN A 72 -3.41 9.64 3.72
N ALA A 73 -4.55 9.11 4.17
CA ALA A 73 -5.58 8.52 3.31
C ALA A 73 -6.13 9.51 2.28
N HIS A 74 -6.18 10.80 2.62
CA HIS A 74 -6.56 11.86 1.70
C HIS A 74 -5.63 11.98 0.48
N ARG A 75 -4.38 11.49 0.59
CA ARG A 75 -3.40 11.43 -0.52
C ARG A 75 -3.63 10.26 -1.48
N LEU A 76 -4.59 9.36 -1.19
CA LEU A 76 -5.01 8.30 -2.13
C LEU A 76 -5.97 8.79 -3.20
N MET A 77 -6.45 10.04 -3.10
CA MET A 77 -7.25 10.66 -4.14
C MET A 77 -6.39 10.87 -5.39
N TYR A 78 -6.68 10.11 -6.45
CA TYR A 78 -6.19 10.41 -7.79
C TYR A 78 -6.73 11.77 -8.22
N SER A 79 -5.85 12.75 -8.37
CA SER A 79 -6.24 14.13 -8.64
C SER A 79 -5.62 14.58 -9.95
N LEU A 80 -6.46 14.67 -10.99
CA LEU A 80 -6.09 15.26 -12.29
C LEU A 80 -5.61 16.72 -12.18
N ARG A 81 -5.75 17.36 -11.01
CA ARG A 81 -5.38 18.77 -10.80
C ARG A 81 -4.00 18.97 -10.16
N GLY A 82 -3.15 17.94 -10.12
CA GLY A 82 -1.74 18.11 -9.73
C GLY A 82 -1.54 18.53 -8.27
N PHE A 83 -2.52 18.28 -7.40
CA PHE A 83 -2.44 18.62 -5.97
C PHE A 83 -1.47 17.72 -5.19
N TYR A 84 -1.14 16.54 -5.72
CA TYR A 84 -0.21 15.60 -5.12
C TYR A 84 0.89 15.28 -6.13
N LYS A 85 2.12 15.69 -5.82
CA LYS A 85 3.31 15.27 -6.56
C LYS A 85 3.44 13.75 -6.43
N ASP A 86 3.72 13.06 -7.53
CA ASP A 86 3.86 11.59 -7.58
C ASP A 86 2.56 10.83 -7.28
N ASP A 87 1.40 11.45 -7.52
CA ASP A 87 0.16 10.68 -7.59
C ASP A 87 0.23 9.67 -8.74
N ALA A 88 -0.62 8.67 -8.66
CA ALA A 88 -0.50 7.54 -9.55
C ALA A 88 -0.91 7.90 -11.01
N THR A 89 -1.76 8.91 -11.19
CA THR A 89 -2.06 9.48 -12.51
C THR A 89 -0.86 10.25 -13.06
N ASP A 90 -0.19 11.06 -12.23
CA ASP A 90 1.05 11.75 -12.58
C ASP A 90 2.15 10.73 -12.96
N THR A 91 2.27 9.63 -12.21
CA THR A 91 3.22 8.55 -12.48
C THR A 91 2.95 7.87 -13.83
N LEU A 92 1.69 7.50 -14.10
CA LEU A 92 1.26 6.94 -15.39
C LEU A 92 1.50 7.92 -16.54
N LEU A 93 1.11 9.19 -16.38
CA LEU A 93 1.29 10.21 -17.40
C LEU A 93 2.77 10.49 -17.67
N ARG A 94 3.63 10.49 -16.65
CA ARG A 94 5.09 10.61 -16.82
C ARG A 94 5.66 9.42 -17.57
N ALA A 95 5.27 8.19 -17.20
CA ALA A 95 5.72 6.99 -17.89
C ALA A 95 5.30 6.99 -19.36
N MET A 96 4.03 7.35 -19.65
CA MET A 96 3.53 7.51 -21.01
C MET A 96 4.26 8.62 -21.78
N ALA A 97 4.46 9.78 -21.16
CA ALA A 97 5.20 10.88 -21.78
C ALA A 97 6.66 10.51 -22.06
N SER A 98 7.31 9.74 -21.18
CA SER A 98 8.67 9.23 -21.39
C SER A 98 8.73 8.23 -22.53
N ALA A 99 7.76 7.32 -22.62
CA ALA A 99 7.65 6.36 -23.72
C ALA A 99 7.42 7.08 -25.07
N LEU A 100 6.57 8.11 -25.09
CA LEU A 100 6.29 8.91 -26.29
C LEU A 100 7.47 9.79 -26.72
N LYS A 101 8.29 10.27 -25.77
CA LYS A 101 9.52 11.05 -26.03
C LYS A 101 10.71 10.20 -26.46
N SER A 102 10.60 8.88 -26.39
CA SER A 102 11.59 7.94 -26.86
C SER A 102 11.10 7.26 -28.15
N PRO A 103 11.01 7.98 -29.29
CA PRO A 103 10.68 7.32 -30.55
C PRO A 103 11.92 6.54 -31.02
N GLY A 104 11.98 5.24 -30.71
CA GLY A 104 12.97 4.34 -31.29
C GLY A 104 13.47 3.25 -30.35
N GLY A 105 12.79 2.10 -30.38
CA GLY A 105 13.44 0.82 -30.58
C GLY A 105 13.24 0.42 -32.03
#